data_AF-A0A848P4H0-F1
#
_entry.id   AF-A0A848P4H0-F1
#
_cell.length_a   1.000
_cell.length_b   1.000
_cell.length_c   1.000
_cell.angle_alpha   90.00
_cell.angle_beta   90.00
_cell.angle_gamma   90.00
#
_symmetry.space_group_name_H-M   'P 1'
#
loop_
_entity.id
_entity.type
_entity.pdbx_description
1 polymer ?
#
loop_
_entity_poly.entity_id
_entity_poly.type
_entity_poly.pdbx_seq_one_letter_code
_entity_poly.pdbx_strand_id
1 'polypeptide(L)'
;MRSAQRDEQAPEEAPYAQWEEQAKVLLLGGMRQRKLGYKELARRLERYGIEESADQINRKVNRKRFSAAFLLACLAAMEMDSVPISGLSEQTDQNRPR
;
A
#
# COMPACT_ATOMS: atom_id res chain seq x y z
N MET A 1 0.50 -43.23 21.32
CA MET A 1 0.21 -41.91 21.96
C MET A 1 1.57 -41.31 22.31
N ARG A 2 2.09 -40.26 21.69
CA ARG A 2 1.50 -38.96 21.35
C ARG A 2 1.96 -38.53 19.94
N SER A 3 0.99 -38.06 19.19
CA SER A 3 1.09 -37.61 17.82
C SER A 3 1.95 -36.35 17.70
N ALA A 4 2.63 -36.27 16.57
CA ALA A 4 3.43 -35.17 16.06
C ALA A 4 3.05 -33.78 16.57
N GLN A 5 4.01 -33.09 17.17
CA GLN A 5 4.04 -31.64 17.21
C GLN A 5 3.98 -31.13 15.78
N ARG A 6 2.80 -30.67 15.39
CA ARG A 6 2.61 -29.77 14.27
C ARG A 6 3.13 -28.43 14.75
N ASP A 7 4.40 -28.15 14.48
CA ASP A 7 4.92 -26.78 14.56
C ASP A 7 4.17 -25.97 13.51
N GLU A 8 3.05 -25.40 13.93
CA GLU A 8 2.23 -24.46 13.19
C GLU A 8 2.94 -23.11 13.22
N GLN A 9 4.10 -23.05 12.56
CA GLN A 9 4.79 -21.80 12.29
C GLN A 9 3.91 -21.02 11.32
N ALA A 10 3.24 -19.99 11.84
CA ALA A 10 2.56 -18.98 11.04
C ALA A 10 3.53 -18.50 9.94
N PRO A 11 3.05 -18.24 8.70
CA PRO A 11 3.92 -17.80 7.63
C PRO A 11 4.63 -16.52 8.06
N GLU A 12 5.96 -16.60 8.15
CA GLU A 12 6.85 -15.45 8.40
C GLU A 12 6.46 -14.37 7.39
N GLU A 13 5.95 -13.24 7.91
CA GLU A 13 5.40 -12.17 7.08
C GLU A 13 6.47 -11.73 6.08
N ALA A 14 6.14 -11.69 4.79
CA ALA A 14 7.12 -11.40 3.75
C ALA A 14 7.86 -10.08 4.09
N PRO A 15 9.18 -9.96 3.86
CA PRO A 15 9.98 -8.81 4.33
C PRO A 15 9.44 -7.43 3.92
N TYR A 16 8.64 -7.36 2.85
CA TYR A 16 8.05 -6.14 2.33
C TYR A 16 6.55 -5.97 2.64
N ALA A 17 5.91 -6.88 3.35
CA ALA A 17 4.45 -6.90 3.53
C ALA A 17 3.90 -5.60 4.16
N GLN A 18 4.57 -5.10 5.22
CA GLN A 18 4.25 -3.81 5.84
C GLN A 18 4.38 -2.66 4.84
N TRP A 19 5.48 -2.62 4.08
CA TRP A 19 5.77 -1.56 3.13
C TRP A 19 4.78 -1.55 1.96
N GLU A 20 4.40 -2.73 1.49
CA GLU A 20 3.38 -2.94 0.46
C GLU A 20 2.00 -2.44 0.93
N GLU A 21 1.62 -2.72 2.19
CA GLU A 21 0.38 -2.19 2.76
C GLU A 21 0.45 -0.66 2.92
N GLN A 22 1.57 -0.14 3.43
CA GLN A 22 1.75 1.29 3.58
C GLN A 22 1.66 2.02 2.23
N ALA A 23 2.27 1.50 1.17
CA ALA A 23 2.20 2.08 -0.18
C ALA A 23 0.74 2.14 -0.69
N LYS A 24 -0.03 1.08 -0.45
CA LYS A 24 -1.47 1.05 -0.77
C LYS A 24 -2.25 2.10 0.03
N VAL A 25 -2.05 2.15 1.35
CA VAL A 25 -2.75 3.09 2.25
C VAL A 25 -2.43 4.53 1.88
N LEU A 26 -1.18 4.85 1.57
CA LEU A 26 -0.77 6.19 1.12
C LEU A 26 -1.51 6.61 -0.14
N LEU A 27 -1.58 5.74 -1.15
CA LEU A 27 -2.26 6.02 -2.40
C LEU A 27 -3.77 6.23 -2.17
N LEU A 28 -4.43 5.31 -1.46
CA LEU A 28 -5.86 5.40 -1.18
C LEU A 28 -6.22 6.60 -0.28
N GLY A 29 -5.36 6.92 0.69
CA GLY A 29 -5.49 8.08 1.55
C GLY A 29 -5.39 9.38 0.75
N GLY A 30 -4.39 9.48 -0.13
CA GLY A 30 -4.23 10.60 -1.06
C GLY A 30 -5.45 10.81 -1.96
N MET A 31 -5.97 9.72 -2.54
CA MET A 31 -7.19 9.74 -3.35
C MET A 31 -8.40 10.21 -2.54
N ARG A 32 -8.59 9.69 -1.32
CA ARG A 32 -9.72 10.05 -0.44
C ARG A 32 -9.69 11.52 -0.05
N GLN A 33 -8.53 12.04 0.37
CA GLN A 33 -8.35 13.45 0.76
C GLN A 33 -8.74 14.40 -0.38
N ARG A 34 -8.49 14.01 -1.62
CA ARG A 34 -8.77 14.78 -2.83
C ARG A 34 -10.08 14.42 -3.51
N LYS A 35 -10.87 13.52 -2.91
CA LYS A 35 -12.16 13.01 -3.44
C LYS A 35 -12.03 12.41 -4.85
N LEU A 36 -10.92 11.72 -5.12
CA LEU A 36 -10.63 11.09 -6.42
C LEU A 36 -11.03 9.62 -6.42
N GLY A 37 -11.60 9.18 -7.53
CA GLY A 37 -11.74 7.76 -7.87
C GLY A 37 -10.66 7.31 -8.87
N TYR A 38 -10.56 6.01 -9.12
CA TYR A 38 -9.56 5.46 -10.05
C TYR A 38 -9.69 5.97 -11.48
N LYS A 39 -10.91 6.26 -11.95
CA LYS A 39 -11.15 6.86 -13.28
C LYS A 39 -10.51 8.24 -13.40
N GLU A 40 -10.59 9.03 -12.34
CA GLU A 40 -10.01 10.38 -12.32
C GLU A 40 -8.49 10.32 -12.15
N LEU A 41 -7.98 9.38 -11.35
CA LEU A 41 -6.54 9.15 -11.27
C LEU A 41 -5.94 8.73 -12.62
N ALA A 42 -6.61 7.81 -13.34
CA ALA A 42 -6.25 7.42 -14.70
C ALA A 42 -6.13 8.62 -15.64
N ARG A 43 -7.19 9.45 -15.71
CA ARG A 43 -7.20 10.68 -16.51
C ARG A 43 -6.08 11.66 -16.13
N ARG A 44 -5.72 11.73 -14.85
CA ARG A 44 -4.63 12.61 -14.40
C ARG A 44 -3.25 12.07 -14.76
N LEU A 45 -3.08 10.75 -14.81
CA LEU A 45 -1.84 10.07 -15.21
C LEU A 45 -1.55 10.24 -16.71
N GLU A 46 -2.57 10.38 -17.55
CA GLU A 46 -2.42 10.68 -18.98
C GLU A 46 -1.63 11.97 -19.23
N ARG A 47 -1.73 12.96 -18.34
CA ARG A 47 -0.94 14.21 -18.40
C ARG A 47 0.58 13.98 -18.30
N TYR A 48 0.99 12.82 -17.77
CA TYR A 48 2.38 12.38 -17.66
C TYR A 48 2.74 11.33 -18.72
N GLY A 49 1.87 11.10 -19.71
CA GLY A 49 2.06 10.06 -20.73
C GLY A 49 1.87 8.63 -20.21
N ILE A 50 1.19 8.45 -19.08
CA ILE A 50 0.94 7.14 -18.47
C ILE A 50 -0.50 6.72 -18.75
N GLU A 51 -0.65 5.75 -19.64
CA GLU A 51 -1.94 5.18 -20.02
C GLU A 51 -2.28 3.97 -19.15
N GLU A 52 -3.13 4.20 -18.15
CA GLU A 52 -3.61 3.16 -17.24
C GLU A 52 -5.12 3.29 -17.07
N SER A 53 -5.86 2.20 -17.32
CA SER A 53 -7.29 2.16 -17.01
C SER A 53 -7.53 2.09 -15.50
N ALA A 54 -8.71 2.54 -15.07
CA ALA A 54 -9.14 2.45 -13.67
C ALA A 54 -9.02 1.02 -13.09
N ASP A 55 -9.31 -0.01 -13.91
CA ASP A 55 -9.22 -1.41 -13.50
C ASP A 55 -7.79 -1.92 -13.40
N GLN A 56 -6.86 -1.41 -14.22
CA GLN A 56 -5.43 -1.72 -14.09
C GLN A 56 -4.86 -1.10 -12.81
N ILE A 57 -5.19 0.17 -12.53
CA ILE A 57 -4.81 0.84 -11.29
C ILE A 57 -5.36 0.08 -10.08
N ASN A 58 -6.66 -0.24 -10.09
CA ASN A 58 -7.30 -0.98 -9.01
C ASN A 58 -6.64 -2.35 -8.77
N ARG A 59 -6.29 -3.09 -9.83
CA ARG A 59 -5.58 -4.37 -9.72
C ARG A 59 -4.17 -4.21 -9.13
N LYS A 60 -3.40 -3.23 -9.59
CA LYS A 60 -2.05 -2.92 -9.07
C LYS A 60 -2.11 -2.58 -7.58
N VAL A 61 -3.02 -1.68 -7.20
CA VAL A 61 -3.18 -1.20 -5.83
C VAL A 61 -3.66 -2.32 -4.91
N ASN A 62 -4.66 -3.11 -5.31
CA ASN A 62 -5.16 -4.21 -4.48
C ASN A 62 -4.15 -5.34 -4.28
N ARG A 63 -3.34 -5.65 -5.30
CA ARG A 63 -2.26 -6.64 -5.19
C ARG A 63 -0.99 -6.07 -4.53
N LYS A 64 -0.95 -4.77 -4.24
CA LYS A 64 0.19 -4.06 -3.64
C LYS A 64 1.50 -4.23 -4.43
N ARG A 65 1.37 -4.51 -5.74
CA ARG A 65 2.50 -4.78 -6.64
C ARG A 65 2.48 -3.76 -7.76
N PHE A 66 3.33 -2.75 -7.63
CA PHE A 66 3.61 -1.73 -8.64
C PHE A 66 5.02 -1.18 -8.42
N SER A 67 5.59 -0.57 -9.45
CA SER A 67 6.91 0.05 -9.34
C SER A 67 6.87 1.32 -8.49
N ALA A 68 8.00 1.68 -7.90
CA ALA A 68 8.16 2.98 -7.24
C ALA A 68 7.87 4.15 -8.20
N ALA A 69 8.26 4.03 -9.48
CA ALA A 69 7.95 5.04 -10.49
C ALA A 69 6.44 5.25 -10.67
N PHE A 70 5.65 4.17 -10.69
CA PHE A 70 4.18 4.27 -10.76
C PHE A 70 3.61 4.95 -9.51
N LEU A 71 4.11 4.61 -8.31
CA LEU A 71 3.70 5.27 -7.08
C LEU A 71 3.97 6.78 -7.14
N LEU A 72 5.19 7.18 -7.51
CA LEU A 72 5.57 8.59 -7.63
C LEU A 72 4.71 9.32 -8.66
N ALA A 73 4.42 8.70 -9.80
CA ALA A 73 3.52 9.26 -10.80
C ALA A 73 2.09 9.46 -10.24
N CYS A 74 1.56 8.49 -9.48
CA CYS A 74 0.26 8.66 -8.81
C CYS A 74 0.27 9.81 -7.81
N LEU A 75 1.32 9.93 -6.98
CA LEU A 75 1.47 11.01 -6.01
C LEU A 75 1.56 12.37 -6.71
N ALA A 76 2.37 12.48 -7.77
CA ALA A 76 2.47 13.68 -8.59
C ALA A 76 1.15 14.04 -9.27
N ALA A 77 0.44 13.06 -9.84
CA ALA A 77 -0.87 13.26 -10.45
C ALA A 77 -1.95 13.72 -9.46
N MET A 78 -1.77 13.36 -8.18
CA MET A 78 -2.57 13.85 -7.08
C MET A 78 -2.08 15.19 -6.52
N GLU A 79 -0.98 15.77 -6.98
CA GLU A 79 -0.40 16.99 -6.41
C GLU A 79 -0.06 16.77 -4.91
N MET A 80 0.69 15.71 -4.63
CA MET A 80 1.25 15.39 -3.31
C MET A 80 2.75 15.65 -3.31
N ASP A 81 3.19 16.62 -2.50
CA ASP A 81 4.61 16.99 -2.39
C ASP A 81 5.39 16.12 -1.40
N SER A 82 4.68 15.49 -0.46
CA SER A 82 5.28 14.61 0.54
C SER A 82 4.30 13.52 0.99
N VAL A 83 4.86 12.43 1.50
CA VAL A 83 4.13 11.33 2.13
C VAL A 83 4.79 10.97 3.46
N PRO A 84 4.02 10.70 4.52
CA PRO A 84 4.58 10.19 5.76
C PRO A 84 5.12 8.77 5.55
N ILE A 85 6.35 8.54 5.98
CA ILE A 85 6.96 7.21 6.03
C ILE A 85 6.91 6.71 7.47
N SER A 86 5.86 5.95 7.81
CA SER A 86 5.74 5.31 9.12
C SER A 86 6.65 4.08 9.19
N GLY A 87 7.92 4.30 9.55
CA GLY A 87 8.93 3.25 9.72
C GLY A 87 8.93 2.56 11.08
N LEU A 88 8.03 2.95 11.99
CA LEU A 88 7.95 2.36 13.32
C LEU A 88 6.58 1.71 13.43
N SER A 89 6.56 0.37 13.36
CA SER A 89 5.54 -0.36 14.09
C SER A 89 5.70 0.06 15.55
N GLU A 90 4.84 0.96 16.02
CA GLU A 90 4.51 0.98 17.44
C GLU A 90 3.85 -0.38 17.71
N GLN A 91 4.69 -1.40 17.90
CA GLN A 91 4.32 -2.58 18.66
C GLN A 91 3.91 -2.02 20.00
N THR A 92 2.60 -1.82 20.16
CA THR A 92 2.03 -1.38 21.41
C THR A 92 2.49 -2.40 22.42
N ASP A 93 3.37 -1.98 23.31
CA ASP A 93 3.82 -2.73 24.47
C ASP A 93 2.60 -2.94 25.37
N GLN A 94 1.75 -3.89 24.96
CA GLN A 94 0.50 -4.24 25.61
C GLN A 94 0.73 -5.36 26.62
N ASN A 95 1.97 -5.54 27.08
CA ASN A 95 2.34 -6.47 28.13
C ASN A 95 2.81 -5.73 29.38
N ARG A 96 1.91 -4.97 30.01
CA ARG A 96 2.10 -4.53 31.40
C ARG A 96 1.39 -5.52 32.34
N PRO A 97 2.10 -6.47 32.98
CA PRO A 97 1.54 -7.15 34.13
C PRO A 97 1.34 -6.11 35.25
N ARG A 98 0.14 -6.14 35.87
CA ARG A 98 -0.13 -5.40 37.11
C ARG A 98 0.64 -6.02 38.26
#